data_AF-A0A0G1KH77-F1
#
_entry.id   AF-A0A0G1KH77-F1
#
_cell.length_a   1.000
_cell.length_b   1.000
_cell.length_c   1.000
_cell.angle_alpha   90.00
_cell.angle_beta   90.00
_cell.angle_gamma   90.00
#
_symmetry.space_group_name_H-M   'P 1'
#
loop_
_entity.id
_entity.type
_entity.pdbx_description
1 polymer ?
#
loop_
_entity_poly.entity_id
_entity_poly.type
_entity_poly.pdbx_seq_one_letter_code
_entity_poly.pdbx_strand_id
1 'polypeptide(L)'
;MITLSPITVTKASGEQEHYDESKLTKSLASSGLSVDVAAQTVEYLKSHMKPGISTGDIHEHISNFLKENAPVNNYYNYGLKRAIMDLGPSGHPLETIVSDALNSKGFQTEVSVIVLGKCVTHEIDVVAKKDNRQFFIECKFHNGPGVKTDIQVALYTYARYLDVKSAMEQGHGTEINMAWQISLSPQVSIRLP
;
A
#
# COMPACT_ATOMS: atom_id res chain seq x y z
N MET A 1 -38.79 -11.34 -11.07
CA MET A 1 -37.44 -10.78 -10.85
C MET A 1 -37.53 -9.91 -9.61
N ILE A 2 -36.91 -10.33 -8.51
CA ILE A 2 -36.84 -9.50 -7.30
C ILE A 2 -35.74 -8.47 -7.55
N THR A 3 -36.13 -7.24 -7.85
CA THR A 3 -35.22 -6.09 -7.82
C THR A 3 -34.82 -5.87 -6.37
N LEU A 4 -33.66 -6.40 -5.97
CA LEU A 4 -33.01 -6.02 -4.72
C LEU A 4 -32.88 -4.50 -4.73
N SER A 5 -33.58 -3.80 -3.83
CA SER A 5 -33.35 -2.37 -3.60
C SER A 5 -31.84 -2.15 -3.46
N PRO A 6 -31.26 -1.13 -4.09
CA PRO A 6 -29.81 -0.98 -4.11
C PRO A 6 -29.29 -0.88 -2.69
N ILE A 7 -28.49 -1.88 -2.28
CA ILE A 7 -27.99 -1.98 -0.91
C ILE A 7 -27.04 -0.79 -0.68
N THR A 8 -27.31 -0.01 0.35
CA THR A 8 -26.43 1.10 0.76
C THR A 8 -25.34 0.60 1.70
N VAL A 9 -24.11 1.04 1.48
CA VAL A 9 -22.91 0.72 2.28
C VAL A 9 -22.40 1.99 2.94
N THR A 10 -22.02 1.90 4.22
CA THR A 10 -21.42 3.00 4.98
C THR A 10 -19.90 2.88 4.98
N LYS A 11 -19.18 3.84 4.40
CA LYS A 11 -17.71 3.87 4.40
C LYS A 11 -17.17 4.16 5.80
N ALA A 12 -15.88 3.90 6.00
CA ALA A 12 -15.16 4.31 7.21
C ALA A 12 -15.19 5.83 7.46
N SER A 13 -15.41 6.65 6.42
CA SER A 13 -15.62 8.10 6.54
C SER A 13 -17.02 8.49 7.05
N GLY A 14 -17.95 7.55 7.16
CA GLY A 14 -19.38 7.80 7.40
C GLY A 14 -20.18 8.12 6.13
N GLU A 15 -19.52 8.32 4.99
CA GLU A 15 -20.19 8.53 3.70
C GLU A 15 -20.95 7.26 3.28
N GLN A 16 -22.18 7.44 2.76
CA GLN A 16 -22.97 6.35 2.24
C GLN A 16 -22.90 6.30 0.71
N GLU A 17 -22.77 5.10 0.16
CA GLU A 17 -22.86 4.87 -1.27
C GLU A 17 -23.63 3.59 -1.59
N HIS A 18 -24.11 3.47 -2.83
CA HIS A 18 -24.66 2.20 -3.30
C HIS A 18 -23.55 1.16 -3.44
N TYR A 19 -23.86 -0.07 -3.03
CA TYR A 19 -23.01 -1.21 -3.23
C TYR A 19 -22.69 -1.39 -4.71
N ASP A 20 -21.41 -1.49 -5.00
CA ASP A 20 -20.87 -1.75 -6.33
C ASP A 20 -19.97 -2.98 -6.24
N GLU A 21 -20.49 -4.11 -6.73
CA GLU A 21 -19.79 -5.39 -6.75
C GLU A 21 -18.44 -5.30 -7.47
N SER A 22 -18.30 -4.43 -8.47
CA SER A 22 -17.05 -4.27 -9.20
C SER A 22 -15.92 -3.76 -8.30
N LYS A 23 -16.22 -2.97 -7.26
CA LYS A 23 -15.24 -2.53 -6.26
C LYS A 23 -14.75 -3.70 -5.41
N LEU A 24 -15.66 -4.59 -5.03
CA LEU A 24 -15.31 -5.79 -4.26
C LEU A 24 -14.44 -6.73 -5.09
N THR A 25 -14.85 -7.05 -6.31
CA THR A 25 -14.09 -7.94 -7.20
C THR A 25 -12.69 -7.41 -7.48
N LYS A 26 -12.55 -6.10 -7.71
CA LYS A 26 -11.23 -5.45 -7.85
C LYS A 26 -10.40 -5.57 -6.58
N SER A 27 -11.00 -5.37 -5.41
CA SER A 27 -10.32 -5.50 -4.11
C SER A 27 -9.78 -6.93 -3.89
N LEU A 28 -10.62 -7.94 -4.11
CA LEU A 28 -10.25 -9.35 -3.99
C LEU A 28 -9.14 -9.74 -4.98
N ALA A 29 -9.25 -9.31 -6.24
CA ALA A 29 -8.25 -9.55 -7.27
C ALA A 29 -6.90 -8.90 -6.91
N SER A 30 -6.92 -7.65 -6.42
CA SER A 30 -5.70 -6.93 -6.01
C SER A 30 -4.98 -7.57 -4.82
N SER A 31 -5.68 -8.41 -4.06
CA SER A 31 -5.14 -9.16 -2.92
C SER A 31 -4.54 -10.51 -3.33
N GLY A 32 -4.45 -10.81 -4.63
CA GLY A 32 -3.81 -12.03 -5.14
C GLY A 32 -4.63 -13.32 -4.91
N LEU A 33 -5.94 -13.21 -4.67
CA LEU A 33 -6.83 -14.37 -4.57
C LEU A 33 -7.02 -15.03 -5.94
N SER A 34 -7.18 -16.36 -5.95
CA SER A 34 -7.60 -17.07 -7.16
C SER A 34 -9.01 -16.67 -7.55
N VAL A 35 -9.33 -16.80 -8.85
CA VAL A 35 -10.65 -16.46 -9.39
C VAL A 35 -11.77 -17.23 -8.68
N ASP A 36 -11.54 -18.52 -8.39
CA ASP A 36 -12.54 -19.37 -7.73
C ASP A 36 -12.82 -18.93 -6.30
N VAL A 37 -11.78 -18.65 -5.51
CA VAL A 37 -11.92 -18.18 -4.12
C VAL A 37 -12.60 -16.80 -4.10
N ALA A 38 -12.22 -15.92 -5.03
CA ALA A 38 -12.86 -14.60 -5.15
C ALA A 38 -14.36 -14.73 -5.48
N ALA A 39 -14.74 -15.60 -6.42
CA ALA A 39 -16.14 -15.83 -6.77
C ALA A 39 -16.95 -16.39 -5.59
N GLN A 40 -16.42 -17.38 -4.88
CA GLN A 40 -17.05 -17.95 -3.68
C GLN A 40 -17.21 -16.89 -2.58
N THR A 41 -16.21 -16.03 -2.40
CA THR A 41 -16.25 -14.94 -1.42
C THR A 41 -17.33 -13.91 -1.75
N VAL A 42 -17.50 -13.56 -3.03
CA VAL A 42 -18.56 -12.64 -3.49
C VAL A 42 -19.94 -13.25 -3.21
N GLU A 43 -20.14 -14.53 -3.52
CA GLU A 43 -21.41 -15.21 -3.29
C GLU A 43 -21.73 -15.31 -1.78
N TYR A 44 -20.73 -15.68 -0.97
CA TYR A 44 -20.85 -15.66 0.49
C TYR A 44 -21.24 -14.27 0.98
N LEU A 45 -20.60 -13.20 0.50
CA LEU A 45 -20.93 -11.85 0.96
C LEU A 45 -22.37 -11.46 0.58
N LYS A 46 -22.82 -11.79 -0.63
CA LYS A 46 -24.20 -11.49 -1.10
C LYS A 46 -25.26 -12.04 -0.14
N SER A 47 -25.07 -13.23 0.42
CA SER A 47 -26.02 -13.81 1.37
C SER A 47 -25.98 -13.19 2.77
N HIS A 48 -24.96 -12.38 3.08
CA HIS A 48 -24.77 -11.74 4.39
C HIS A 48 -24.96 -10.21 4.34
N MET A 49 -25.13 -9.63 3.14
CA MET A 49 -25.33 -8.20 2.95
C MET A 49 -26.64 -7.72 3.57
N LYS A 50 -26.57 -6.59 4.28
CA LYS A 50 -27.72 -5.92 4.90
C LYS A 50 -27.70 -4.43 4.58
N PRO A 51 -28.84 -3.75 4.47
CA PRO A 51 -28.89 -2.30 4.29
C PRO A 51 -28.10 -1.58 5.39
N GLY A 52 -27.22 -0.65 5.00
CA GLY A 52 -26.43 0.15 5.93
C GLY A 52 -25.17 -0.55 6.47
N ILE A 53 -24.86 -1.77 6.00
CA ILE A 53 -23.62 -2.48 6.37
C ILE A 53 -22.39 -1.59 6.17
N SER A 54 -21.46 -1.60 7.12
CA SER A 54 -20.26 -0.79 7.00
C SER A 54 -19.20 -1.48 6.13
N THR A 55 -18.29 -0.71 5.53
CA THR A 55 -17.10 -1.27 4.86
C THR A 55 -16.21 -2.07 5.83
N GLY A 56 -16.28 -1.76 7.13
CA GLY A 56 -15.59 -2.52 8.18
C GLY A 56 -16.16 -3.91 8.36
N ASP A 57 -17.49 -4.03 8.42
CA ASP A 57 -18.21 -5.30 8.57
C ASP A 57 -18.06 -6.16 7.31
N ILE A 58 -18.12 -5.55 6.12
CA ILE A 58 -17.86 -6.25 4.85
C ILE A 58 -16.46 -6.89 4.89
N HIS A 59 -15.45 -6.13 5.33
CA HIS A 59 -14.09 -6.64 5.45
C HIS A 59 -13.99 -7.78 6.46
N GLU A 60 -14.70 -7.68 7.59
CA GLU A 60 -14.72 -8.73 8.62
C GLU A 60 -15.36 -10.03 8.10
N HIS A 61 -16.51 -9.92 7.41
CA HIS A 61 -17.15 -11.06 6.75
C HIS A 61 -16.21 -11.77 5.78
N ILE A 62 -15.54 -11.02 4.92
CA ILE A 62 -14.59 -11.58 3.95
C ILE A 62 -13.40 -12.22 4.66
N SER A 63 -12.82 -11.54 5.64
CA SER A 63 -11.69 -12.04 6.42
C SER A 63 -12.01 -13.37 7.11
N ASN A 64 -13.19 -13.48 7.73
CA ASN A 64 -13.64 -14.71 8.38
C ASN A 64 -13.88 -15.84 7.37
N PHE A 65 -14.53 -15.53 6.24
CA PHE A 65 -14.72 -16.50 5.16
C PHE A 65 -13.39 -17.05 4.63
N LEU A 66 -12.42 -16.17 4.34
CA LEU A 66 -11.11 -16.58 3.83
C LEU A 66 -10.31 -17.39 4.83
N LYS A 67 -10.42 -17.09 6.13
CA LYS A 67 -9.74 -17.83 7.20
C LYS A 67 -10.15 -19.31 7.22
N GLU A 68 -11.40 -19.60 6.90
CA GLU A 68 -11.98 -20.95 6.97
C GLU A 68 -11.95 -21.68 5.63
N ASN A 69 -12.02 -20.96 4.50
CA ASN A 69 -12.31 -21.54 3.19
C ASN A 69 -11.22 -21.30 2.14
N ALA A 70 -10.17 -20.54 2.45
CA ALA A 70 -9.10 -20.24 1.50
C ALA A 70 -7.74 -20.74 2.01
N PRO A 71 -6.78 -20.97 1.09
CA PRO A 71 -5.38 -21.13 1.45
C PRO A 71 -4.90 -19.99 2.37
N VAL A 72 -4.07 -20.34 3.35
CA VAL A 72 -3.61 -19.44 4.42
C VAL A 72 -2.98 -18.15 3.88
N ASN A 73 -2.25 -18.23 2.77
CA ASN A 73 -1.67 -17.07 2.10
C ASN A 73 -2.72 -16.08 1.55
N ASN A 74 -3.88 -16.56 1.07
CA ASN A 74 -4.95 -15.68 0.58
C ASN A 74 -5.56 -14.87 1.72
N TYR A 75 -5.77 -15.50 2.88
CA TYR A 75 -6.24 -14.84 4.09
C TYR A 75 -5.27 -13.72 4.52
N TYR A 76 -3.97 -14.04 4.60
CA TYR A 76 -2.95 -13.04 4.97
C TYR A 76 -2.82 -11.91 3.94
N ASN A 77 -2.84 -12.22 2.65
CA ASN A 77 -2.72 -11.21 1.60
C ASN A 77 -3.90 -10.21 1.64
N TYR A 78 -5.12 -10.71 1.86
CA TYR A 78 -6.29 -9.84 2.01
C TYR A 78 -6.20 -8.96 3.25
N GLY A 79 -5.79 -9.53 4.39
CA GLY A 79 -5.65 -8.82 5.66
C GLY A 79 -4.47 -7.85 5.72
N LEU A 80 -3.45 -8.02 4.86
CA LEU A 80 -2.19 -7.27 4.91
C LEU A 80 -2.40 -5.76 4.90
N LYS A 81 -3.30 -5.26 4.04
CA LYS A 81 -3.59 -3.81 3.97
C LYS A 81 -4.12 -3.26 5.29
N ARG A 82 -4.97 -4.02 6.00
CA ARG A 82 -5.52 -3.61 7.29
C ARG A 82 -4.48 -3.75 8.40
N ALA A 83 -3.70 -4.83 8.38
CA ALA A 83 -2.60 -5.01 9.32
C ALA A 83 -1.56 -3.88 9.24
N ILE A 84 -1.23 -3.39 8.03
CA ILE A 84 -0.37 -2.21 7.86
C ILE A 84 -1.01 -0.96 8.48
N MET A 85 -2.35 -0.83 8.39
CA MET A 85 -3.04 0.31 9.01
C MET A 85 -3.03 0.28 10.54
N ASP A 86 -3.03 -0.92 11.11
CA ASP A 86 -3.02 -1.12 12.56
C ASP A 86 -1.63 -0.92 13.19
N LEU A 87 -0.57 -0.72 12.40
CA LEU A 87 0.80 -0.43 12.90
C LEU A 87 0.91 0.93 13.63
N GLY A 88 -0.10 1.78 13.52
CA GLY A 88 -0.18 3.04 14.23
C GLY A 88 0.64 4.19 13.60
N PRO A 89 0.63 5.38 14.24
CA PRO A 89 1.00 6.63 13.61
C PRO A 89 2.49 6.88 13.40
N SER A 90 3.35 6.08 14.05
CA SER A 90 4.78 6.35 14.03
C SER A 90 5.42 6.08 12.67
N GLY A 91 4.84 5.22 11.82
CA GLY A 91 5.37 4.92 10.49
C GLY A 91 6.71 4.15 10.49
N HIS A 92 7.54 4.29 11.53
CA HIS A 92 8.82 3.61 11.72
C HIS A 92 8.77 2.07 11.56
N PRO A 93 7.69 1.35 11.94
CA PRO A 93 7.58 -0.08 11.61
C PRO A 93 7.59 -0.36 10.10
N LEU A 94 7.13 0.60 9.29
CA LEU A 94 7.00 0.46 7.85
C LEU A 94 8.35 0.43 7.13
N GLU A 95 9.30 1.27 7.57
CA GLU A 95 10.66 1.30 7.01
C GLU A 95 11.32 -0.07 7.16
N THR A 96 11.21 -0.66 8.36
CA THR A 96 11.70 -2.02 8.64
C THR A 96 10.98 -3.06 7.79
N ILE A 97 9.66 -3.01 7.66
CA ILE A 97 8.89 -3.96 6.84
C ILE A 97 9.30 -3.87 5.36
N VAL A 98 9.45 -2.66 4.83
CA VAL A 98 9.88 -2.43 3.44
C VAL A 98 11.31 -2.93 3.25
N SER A 99 12.20 -2.63 4.19
CA SER A 99 13.57 -3.13 4.24
C SER A 99 13.62 -4.66 4.21
N ASP A 100 12.87 -5.33 5.08
CA ASP A 100 12.80 -6.80 5.15
C ASP A 100 12.22 -7.41 3.87
N ALA A 101 11.17 -6.80 3.30
CA ALA A 101 10.58 -7.23 2.03
C ALA A 101 11.59 -7.14 0.88
N LEU A 102 12.43 -6.10 0.85
CA LEU A 102 13.49 -5.93 -0.16
C LEU A 102 14.66 -6.89 0.08
N ASN A 103 15.07 -7.08 1.34
CA ASN A 103 16.09 -8.07 1.72
C ASN A 103 15.69 -9.48 1.26
N SER A 104 14.42 -9.86 1.43
CA SER A 104 13.91 -11.15 0.94
C SER A 104 14.00 -11.32 -0.59
N LYS A 105 14.12 -10.21 -1.34
CA LYS A 105 14.28 -10.18 -2.80
C LYS A 105 15.75 -10.02 -3.24
N GLY A 106 16.69 -10.14 -2.31
CA GLY A 106 18.13 -10.07 -2.55
C GLY A 106 18.67 -8.65 -2.73
N PHE A 107 18.00 -7.64 -2.16
CA PHE A 107 18.60 -6.32 -1.99
C PHE A 107 19.39 -6.29 -0.67
N GLN A 108 20.36 -5.39 -0.59
CA GLN A 108 20.97 -4.96 0.67
C GLN A 108 20.30 -3.64 1.06
N THR A 109 19.74 -3.56 2.26
CA THR A 109 19.02 -2.36 2.70
C THR A 109 19.57 -1.74 3.98
N GLU A 110 19.39 -0.44 4.10
CA GLU A 110 19.67 0.37 5.27
C GLU A 110 18.43 1.25 5.53
N VAL A 111 18.01 1.43 6.79
CA VAL A 111 16.85 2.24 7.17
C VAL A 111 17.29 3.56 7.83
N SER A 112 16.47 4.60 7.70
CA SER A 112 16.67 5.92 8.32
C SER A 112 18.08 6.50 8.05
N VAL A 113 18.48 6.52 6.78
CA VAL A 113 19.83 6.85 6.33
C VAL A 113 19.98 8.34 6.08
N ILE A 114 20.95 8.97 6.73
CA ILE A 114 21.31 10.37 6.48
C ILE A 114 22.20 10.48 5.25
N VAL A 115 21.74 11.20 4.22
CA VAL A 115 22.40 11.37 2.92
C VAL A 115 22.67 12.85 2.67
N LEU A 116 23.89 13.17 2.26
CA LEU A 116 24.26 14.53 1.87
C LEU A 116 23.80 14.79 0.43
N GLY A 117 22.83 15.68 0.27
CA GLY A 117 22.45 16.25 -1.02
C GLY A 117 23.36 17.41 -1.43
N LYS A 118 23.13 17.97 -2.60
CA LYS A 118 23.93 19.09 -3.12
C LYS A 118 23.73 20.35 -2.28
N CYS A 119 22.50 20.60 -1.84
CA CYS A 119 22.12 21.78 -1.09
C CYS A 119 22.05 21.50 0.41
N VAL A 120 21.42 20.39 0.81
CA VAL A 120 21.19 20.05 2.22
C VAL A 120 21.29 18.55 2.48
N THR A 121 21.34 18.17 3.74
CA THR A 121 21.26 16.78 4.18
C THR A 121 19.80 16.31 4.25
N HIS A 122 19.54 15.09 3.79
CA HIS A 122 18.22 14.45 3.79
C HIS A 122 18.27 13.14 4.58
N GLU A 123 17.22 12.85 5.35
CA GLU A 123 17.00 11.54 5.97
C GLU A 123 16.13 10.68 5.04
N ILE A 124 16.69 9.61 4.50
CA ILE A 124 16.01 8.69 3.59
C ILE A 124 15.53 7.47 4.37
N ASP A 125 14.22 7.18 4.29
CA ASP A 125 13.58 6.10 5.03
C ASP A 125 14.22 4.72 4.75
N VAL A 126 14.42 4.35 3.47
CA VAL A 126 15.12 3.12 3.08
C VAL A 126 16.06 3.36 1.90
N VAL A 127 17.32 2.96 2.04
CA VAL A 127 18.26 2.84 0.92
C VAL A 127 18.41 1.38 0.57
N ALA A 128 18.17 1.00 -0.68
CA ALA A 128 18.27 -0.38 -1.15
C ALA A 128 19.28 -0.49 -2.30
N LYS A 129 20.17 -1.47 -2.24
CA LYS A 129 21.22 -1.73 -3.24
C LYS A 129 21.07 -3.13 -3.79
N LYS A 130 21.16 -3.27 -5.11
CA LYS A 130 21.22 -4.57 -5.78
C LYS A 130 21.95 -4.44 -7.11
N ASP A 131 22.91 -5.31 -7.35
CA ASP A 131 23.83 -5.22 -8.49
C ASP A 131 24.49 -3.82 -8.53
N ASN A 132 24.55 -3.18 -9.70
CA ASN A 132 25.03 -1.80 -9.84
C ASN A 132 23.95 -0.73 -9.62
N ARG A 133 22.84 -1.06 -8.95
CA ARG A 133 21.71 -0.13 -8.76
C ARG A 133 21.51 0.20 -7.29
N GLN A 134 21.25 1.47 -7.02
CA GLN A 134 20.89 1.99 -5.71
C GLN A 134 19.57 2.76 -5.80
N PHE A 135 18.66 2.42 -4.90
CA PHE A 135 17.32 2.99 -4.76
C PHE A 135 17.25 3.73 -3.42
N PHE A 136 16.64 4.91 -3.44
CA PHE A 136 16.28 5.66 -2.24
C PHE A 136 14.77 5.65 -2.19
N ILE A 137 14.19 5.24 -1.07
CA ILE A 137 12.77 4.93 -0.96
C ILE A 137 12.23 5.74 0.20
N GLU A 138 11.19 6.53 -0.09
CA GLU A 138 10.38 7.19 0.93
C GLU A 138 9.13 6.33 1.21
N CYS A 139 8.95 6.00 2.48
CA CYS A 139 7.85 5.22 3.02
C CYS A 139 6.76 6.18 3.51
N LYS A 140 5.73 6.41 2.68
CA LYS A 140 4.57 7.19 3.12
C LYS A 140 3.40 6.31 3.54
N PHE A 141 2.95 6.53 4.77
CA PHE A 141 1.79 5.89 5.35
C PHE A 141 0.72 6.91 5.77
N HIS A 142 -0.55 6.51 5.69
CA HIS A 142 -1.69 7.24 6.25
C HIS A 142 -2.50 6.29 7.12
N ASN A 143 -2.66 6.63 8.39
CA ASN A 143 -3.37 5.77 9.37
C ASN A 143 -4.89 5.73 9.16
N GLY A 144 -5.41 6.55 8.25
CA GLY A 144 -6.84 6.69 8.00
C GLY A 144 -7.26 5.98 6.71
N PRO A 145 -8.31 5.13 6.73
CA PRO A 145 -8.89 4.61 5.49
C PRO A 145 -9.40 5.77 4.62
N GLY A 146 -9.04 5.76 3.34
CA GLY A 146 -9.50 6.76 2.37
C GLY A 146 -8.66 8.05 2.30
N VAL A 147 -7.59 8.16 3.08
CA VAL A 147 -6.66 9.30 3.01
C VAL A 147 -5.73 9.17 1.80
N LYS A 148 -5.65 10.23 1.00
CA LYS A 148 -4.74 10.33 -0.16
C LYS A 148 -3.48 11.08 0.24
N THR A 149 -2.37 10.77 -0.44
CA THR A 149 -1.13 11.55 -0.33
C THR A 149 -1.31 12.90 -1.02
N ASP A 150 -0.97 13.97 -0.32
CA ASP A 150 -1.02 15.33 -0.86
C ASP A 150 0.00 15.53 -1.98
N ILE A 151 -0.33 16.34 -2.99
CA ILE A 151 0.58 16.70 -4.07
C ILE A 151 1.84 17.40 -3.55
N GLN A 152 1.75 18.16 -2.46
CA GLN A 152 2.89 18.79 -1.80
C GLN A 152 3.92 17.76 -1.35
N VAL A 153 3.48 16.60 -0.86
CA VAL A 153 4.39 15.51 -0.45
C VAL A 153 5.12 14.96 -1.67
N ALA A 154 4.43 14.72 -2.78
CA ALA A 154 5.06 14.23 -4.01
C ALA A 154 6.09 15.24 -4.57
N LEU A 155 5.74 16.53 -4.61
CA LEU A 155 6.65 17.58 -5.06
C LEU A 155 7.86 17.72 -4.14
N TYR A 156 7.65 17.63 -2.82
CA TYR A 156 8.73 17.65 -1.83
C TYR A 156 9.68 16.46 -2.00
N THR A 157 9.15 15.25 -2.11
CA THR A 157 9.92 14.03 -2.40
C THR A 157 10.72 14.17 -3.70
N TYR A 158 10.14 14.75 -4.76
CA TYR A 158 10.83 14.99 -6.01
C TYR A 158 11.96 16.03 -5.89
N ALA A 159 11.77 17.09 -5.12
CA ALA A 159 12.82 18.08 -4.87
C ALA A 159 14.02 17.46 -4.11
N ARG A 160 13.76 16.62 -3.10
CA ARG A 160 14.78 15.86 -2.36
C ARG A 160 15.55 14.92 -3.29
N TYR A 161 14.84 14.23 -4.18
CA TYR A 161 15.43 13.40 -5.23
C TYR A 161 16.43 14.18 -6.08
N LEU A 162 16.03 15.34 -6.61
CA LEU A 162 16.90 16.15 -7.46
C LEU A 162 18.17 16.60 -6.72
N ASP A 163 18.04 16.93 -5.43
CA ASP A 163 19.17 17.38 -4.62
C ASP A 163 20.19 16.27 -4.34
N VAL A 164 19.72 15.08 -3.98
CA VAL A 164 20.56 13.88 -3.78
C VAL A 164 21.18 13.43 -5.09
N LYS A 165 20.39 13.35 -6.17
CA LYS A 165 20.87 13.02 -7.51
C LYS A 165 22.05 13.89 -7.92
N SER A 166 21.90 15.20 -7.76
CA SER A 166 22.92 16.15 -8.20
C SER A 166 24.22 16.04 -7.41
N ALA A 167 24.16 15.70 -6.11
CA ALA A 167 25.37 15.41 -5.32
C ALA A 167 26.07 14.13 -5.78
N MET A 168 25.30 13.09 -6.08
CA MET A 168 25.88 11.80 -6.46
C MET A 168 26.49 11.82 -7.87
N GLU A 169 25.86 12.51 -8.83
CA GLU A 169 26.41 12.71 -10.18
C GLU A 169 27.74 13.49 -10.18
N GLN A 170 27.94 14.38 -9.20
CA GLN A 170 29.21 15.10 -9.02
C GLN A 170 30.28 14.23 -8.34
N GLY A 171 29.86 13.19 -7.61
CA GLY A 171 30.72 12.38 -6.77
C GLY A 171 31.23 11.09 -7.43
N HIS A 172 30.41 10.34 -8.17
CA HIS A 172 30.72 8.95 -8.60
C HIS A 172 30.15 8.58 -9.99
N GLY A 173 30.84 7.68 -10.71
CA GLY A 173 30.47 7.15 -12.04
C GLY A 173 29.60 5.87 -12.05
N THR A 174 28.83 5.62 -10.99
CA THR A 174 27.94 4.45 -10.88
C THR A 174 26.57 4.76 -11.50
N GLU A 175 25.94 3.80 -12.22
CA GLU A 175 24.59 3.97 -12.75
C GLU A 175 23.53 3.97 -11.62
N ILE A 176 23.10 5.14 -11.20
CA ILE A 176 22.09 5.28 -10.15
C ILE A 176 20.69 5.19 -10.76
N ASN A 177 19.99 4.09 -10.46
CA ASN A 177 18.59 3.90 -10.82
C ASN A 177 17.71 4.23 -9.61
N MET A 178 17.22 5.45 -9.54
CA MET A 178 16.51 5.97 -8.38
C MET A 178 15.00 5.68 -8.49
N ALA A 179 14.38 5.09 -7.47
CA ALA A 179 12.93 4.89 -7.39
C ALA A 179 12.40 5.39 -6.04
N TRP A 180 11.84 6.60 -6.01
CA TRP A 180 11.70 7.39 -4.78
C TRP A 180 10.41 7.27 -3.98
N GLN A 181 9.42 6.46 -4.38
CA GLN A 181 8.17 6.42 -3.61
C GLN A 181 7.54 5.03 -3.52
N ILE A 182 7.55 4.48 -2.31
CA ILE A 182 6.67 3.38 -1.92
C ILE A 182 5.62 3.98 -0.98
N SER A 183 4.46 4.33 -1.55
CA SER A 183 3.27 4.67 -0.77
C SER A 183 2.44 3.41 -0.62
N LEU A 184 2.14 3.03 0.62
CA LEU A 184 1.25 1.90 0.93
C LEU A 184 -0.22 2.34 1.07
N SER A 185 -0.55 3.55 0.61
CA SER A 185 -1.94 3.96 0.37
C SER A 185 -2.40 3.52 -1.04
N PRO A 186 -3.62 2.96 -1.19
CA PRO A 186 -4.04 2.16 -2.34
C PRO A 186 -4.27 2.94 -3.64
N GLN A 187 -3.76 4.17 -3.79
CA GLN A 187 -4.09 5.00 -4.96
C GLN A 187 -2.91 5.69 -5.65
N VAL A 188 -1.69 5.61 -5.13
CA VAL A 188 -0.58 6.37 -5.73
C VAL A 188 0.74 5.63 -5.54
N SER A 189 1.20 4.88 -6.56
CA SER A 189 2.63 4.57 -6.70
C SER A 189 3.17 5.54 -7.74
N ILE A 190 3.84 6.61 -7.31
CA ILE A 190 4.52 7.51 -8.23
C ILE A 190 5.92 6.96 -8.43
N ARG A 191 6.15 6.41 -9.62
CA ARG A 191 7.50 6.18 -10.10
C ARG A 191 7.98 7.49 -10.72
N LEU A 192 8.74 8.26 -9.95
CA LEU A 192 9.44 9.45 -10.47
C LEU A 192 10.53 8.97 -11.46
N PRO A 193 10.76 9.72 -12.55
CA PRO A 193 11.66 9.33 -13.65
C PRO A 193 13.15 9.27 -13.27
#